data_AF-A0AAD2KLU5-F1
#
_entry.id   AF-A0AAD2KLU5-F1
#
_cell.length_a   1.000
_cell.length_b   1.000
_cell.length_c   1.000
_cell.angle_alpha   90.00
_cell.angle_beta   90.00
_cell.angle_gamma   90.00
#
_symmetry.space_group_name_H-M   'P 1'
#
loop_
_entity.id
_entity.type
_entity.pdbx_description
1 polymer ?
#
loop_
_entity_poly.entity_id
_entity_poly.type
_entity_poly.pdbx_seq_one_letter_code
_entity_poly.pdbx_strand_id
1 'polypeptide(L)'
;MKLSPRDLAALGRDHPLVRQLQAQGVLPASGKLASTPKRGAVRGAASKGEEEFVLQLRALHLPPPQREFRFHPHRAFRFDFAWPQLPCGRRLAVEIEGGIHSGGRHVRPQGYKRDLEKYNSAVALGWTLLRFSSSMVFNGEAVRTVQDWLKGGTASD
;
A
#
# COMPACT_ATOMS: atom_id res chain seq x y z
N MET A 1 4.77 4.53 -19.46
CA MET A 1 5.38 3.92 -18.25
C MET A 1 5.64 2.45 -18.52
N LYS A 2 6.90 2.00 -18.55
CA LYS A 2 7.24 0.57 -18.65
C LYS A 2 7.61 0.07 -17.26
N LEU A 3 7.07 -1.08 -16.88
CA LEU A 3 7.26 -1.73 -15.58
C LEU A 3 8.65 -2.39 -15.50
N SER A 4 9.23 -2.45 -14.30
CA SER A 4 10.61 -2.94 -14.13
C SER A 4 10.62 -4.46 -14.28
N PRO A 5 11.44 -5.05 -15.18
CA PRO A 5 11.48 -6.51 -15.37
C PRO A 5 11.82 -7.28 -14.09
N ARG A 6 12.59 -6.66 -13.19
CA ARG A 6 13.03 -7.24 -11.92
C ARG A 6 11.92 -7.32 -10.88
N ASP A 7 11.09 -6.28 -10.77
CA ASP A 7 9.99 -6.27 -9.80
C ASP A 7 8.81 -7.13 -10.27
N LEU A 8 8.56 -7.18 -11.58
CA LEU A 8 7.62 -8.14 -12.15
C LEU A 8 8.02 -9.58 -11.85
N ALA A 9 9.33 -9.88 -11.87
CA ALA A 9 9.85 -11.19 -11.50
C ALA A 9 9.52 -11.58 -10.07
N ALA A 10 9.60 -10.62 -9.15
CA ALA A 10 9.33 -10.86 -7.74
C ALA A 10 7.84 -11.09 -7.43
N LEU A 11 6.91 -10.46 -8.19
CA LEU A 11 5.46 -10.68 -8.04
C LEU A 11 5.05 -12.11 -8.44
N GLY A 12 5.74 -12.71 -9.42
CA GLY A 12 5.43 -14.03 -9.95
C GLY A 12 4.33 -14.03 -11.01
N ARG A 13 4.30 -15.08 -11.85
CA ARG A 13 3.47 -15.14 -13.07
C ARG A 13 1.96 -15.19 -12.80
N ASP A 14 1.54 -15.80 -11.69
CA ASP A 14 0.13 -15.94 -11.34
C ASP A 14 -0.44 -14.77 -10.55
N HIS A 15 0.37 -13.73 -10.32
CA HIS A 15 -0.05 -12.58 -9.53
C HIS A 15 -1.20 -11.83 -10.22
N PRO A 16 -2.28 -11.46 -9.51
CA PRO A 16 -3.42 -10.74 -10.10
C PRO A 16 -3.03 -9.47 -10.85
N LEU A 17 -2.05 -8.72 -10.32
CA LEU A 17 -1.51 -7.53 -10.99
C LEU A 17 -0.83 -7.86 -12.33
N VAL A 18 -0.08 -8.97 -12.41
CA VAL A 18 0.58 -9.39 -13.66
C VAL A 18 -0.45 -9.74 -14.72
N ARG A 19 -1.48 -10.53 -14.37
CA ARG A 19 -2.58 -10.90 -15.28
C ARG A 19 -3.34 -9.67 -15.79
N GLN A 20 -3.61 -8.71 -14.91
CA GLN A 20 -4.28 -7.48 -15.28
C GLN A 20 -3.43 -6.62 -16.23
N LEU A 21 -2.14 -6.47 -15.95
CA LEU A 21 -1.23 -5.69 -16.79
C LEU A 21 -1.04 -6.32 -18.18
N GLN A 22 -1.11 -7.65 -18.28
CA GLN A 22 -1.19 -8.37 -19.55
C GLN A 22 -2.49 -8.07 -20.29
N ALA A 23 -3.63 -8.10 -19.60
CA ALA A 23 -4.93 -7.75 -20.20
C ALA A 23 -5.01 -6.30 -20.71
N GLN A 24 -4.26 -5.38 -20.08
CA GLN A 24 -4.16 -3.98 -20.49
C GLN A 24 -3.10 -3.72 -21.59
N GLY A 25 -2.42 -4.76 -22.10
CA GLY A 25 -1.38 -4.63 -23.13
C GLY A 25 -0.10 -3.96 -22.66
N VAL A 26 0.05 -3.72 -21.35
CA VAL A 26 1.23 -3.08 -20.74
C VAL A 26 2.40 -4.07 -20.65
N LEU A 27 2.11 -5.37 -20.55
CA LEU A 27 3.09 -6.46 -20.52
C LEU A 27 2.87 -7.47 -21.65
N PRO A 28 3.95 -8.02 -22.24
CA PRO A 28 3.84 -9.12 -23.19
C PRO A 28 3.33 -10.40 -22.52
N ALA A 29 2.62 -11.23 -23.29
CA ALA A 29 1.91 -12.42 -22.80
C ALA A 29 2.84 -13.54 -22.27
N SER A 30 4.16 -13.48 -22.50
CA SER A 30 5.08 -14.55 -22.07
C SER A 30 6.54 -14.12 -21.92
N GLY A 31 7.09 -14.35 -20.72
CA GLY A 31 8.52 -14.26 -20.41
C GLY A 31 8.84 -15.09 -19.16
N LYS A 32 9.94 -15.85 -19.18
CA LYS A 32 10.38 -16.66 -18.03
C LYS A 32 10.77 -15.76 -16.86
N LEU A 33 9.94 -15.72 -15.82
CA LEU A 33 10.25 -15.08 -14.54
C LEU A 33 10.53 -16.14 -13.47
N ALA A 34 11.65 -15.94 -12.77
CA ALA A 34 12.19 -16.84 -11.75
C ALA A 34 11.42 -16.75 -10.43
N SER A 35 11.43 -17.84 -9.66
CA SER A 35 10.71 -17.99 -8.39
C SER A 35 11.36 -17.22 -7.23
N THR A 36 10.53 -16.68 -6.35
CA THR A 36 10.92 -15.93 -5.15
C THR A 36 11.35 -16.87 -4.01
N PRO A 37 12.47 -16.62 -3.30
CA PRO A 37 12.89 -17.44 -2.17
C PRO A 37 12.09 -17.13 -0.90
N LYS A 38 11.75 -18.16 -0.11
CA LYS A 38 11.10 -18.01 1.20
C LYS A 38 12.11 -17.50 2.24
N ARG A 39 11.82 -16.38 2.90
CA ARG A 39 12.52 -15.93 4.12
C ARG A 39 11.64 -16.13 5.35
N GLY A 40 12.27 -16.57 6.44
CA GLY A 40 11.63 -16.77 7.74
C GLY A 40 11.23 -15.45 8.41
N ALA A 41 10.24 -15.52 9.31
CA ALA A 41 9.72 -14.34 10.01
C ALA A 41 10.71 -13.86 11.10
N VAL A 42 11.14 -12.61 11.01
CA VAL A 42 11.88 -11.89 12.06
C VAL A 42 10.88 -11.04 12.85
N ARG A 43 10.95 -11.04 14.20
CA ARG A 43 10.10 -10.17 15.04
C ARG A 43 10.39 -8.71 14.71
N GLY A 44 9.34 -7.93 14.41
CA GLY A 44 9.45 -6.52 14.00
C GLY A 44 9.60 -6.31 12.49
N ALA A 45 9.58 -7.38 11.68
CA ALA A 45 9.46 -7.26 10.23
C ALA A 45 8.05 -6.79 9.83
N ALA A 46 7.98 -6.00 8.76
CA ALA A 46 6.73 -5.57 8.14
C ALA A 46 5.82 -6.77 7.85
N SER A 47 4.49 -6.55 7.89
CA SER A 47 3.55 -7.62 7.58
C SER A 47 3.69 -8.08 6.12
N LYS A 48 3.25 -9.31 5.81
CA LYS A 48 3.25 -9.81 4.43
C LYS A 48 2.48 -8.90 3.47
N GLY A 49 1.40 -8.29 3.95
CA GLY A 49 0.61 -7.32 3.17
C GLY A 49 1.40 -6.04 2.89
N GLU A 50 2.11 -5.51 3.88
CA GLU A 50 2.96 -4.33 3.69
C GLU A 50 4.11 -4.56 2.70
N GLU A 51 4.77 -5.72 2.78
CA GLU A 51 5.85 -6.05 1.83
C GLU A 51 5.32 -6.23 0.41
N GLU A 52 4.17 -6.89 0.26
CA GLU A 52 3.49 -7.03 -1.02
C GLU A 52 3.10 -5.67 -1.60
N PHE A 53 2.52 -4.80 -0.78
CA PHE A 53 2.13 -3.46 -1.21
C PHE A 53 3.33 -2.64 -1.73
N VAL A 54 4.45 -2.65 -1.00
CA VAL A 54 5.67 -1.94 -1.47
C VAL A 54 6.20 -2.57 -2.75
N LEU A 55 6.16 -3.88 -2.89
CA LEU A 55 6.56 -4.55 -4.14
C LEU A 55 5.68 -4.10 -5.32
N GLN A 56 4.37 -4.03 -5.13
CA GLN A 56 3.44 -3.55 -6.16
C GLN A 56 3.69 -2.08 -6.54
N LEU A 57 3.93 -1.20 -5.55
CA LEU A 57 4.29 0.20 -5.80
C LEU A 57 5.56 0.31 -6.67
N ARG A 58 6.61 -0.47 -6.34
CA ARG A 58 7.86 -0.51 -7.12
C ARG A 58 7.63 -1.03 -8.53
N ALA A 59 6.88 -2.12 -8.68
CA ALA A 59 6.57 -2.70 -9.98
C ALA A 59 5.91 -1.68 -10.91
N LEU A 60 4.99 -0.87 -10.37
CA LEU A 60 4.29 0.19 -11.08
C LEU A 60 5.06 1.52 -11.21
N HIS A 61 6.30 1.59 -10.68
CA HIS A 61 7.10 2.81 -10.60
C HIS A 61 6.37 4.01 -9.98
N LEU A 62 5.56 3.73 -8.96
CA LEU A 62 4.93 4.78 -8.17
C LEU A 62 5.94 5.40 -7.21
N PRO A 63 5.78 6.68 -6.84
CA PRO A 63 6.66 7.33 -5.88
C PRO A 63 6.76 6.51 -4.59
N PRO A 64 7.96 6.34 -4.00
CA PRO A 64 8.11 5.56 -2.78
C PRO A 64 7.43 6.26 -1.59
N PRO A 65 6.69 5.54 -0.74
CA PRO A 65 6.13 6.09 0.48
C PRO A 65 7.18 6.15 1.61
N GLN A 66 6.94 7.02 2.58
CA GLN A 66 7.55 6.92 3.91
C GLN A 66 6.81 5.88 4.74
N ARG A 67 7.54 5.00 5.44
CA ARG A 67 6.96 3.95 6.30
C ARG A 67 6.86 4.42 7.75
N GLU A 68 5.87 3.91 8.50
CA GLU A 68 5.70 4.18 9.94
C GLU A 68 5.67 5.69 10.28
N PHE A 69 5.06 6.47 9.39
CA PHE A 69 5.14 7.93 9.41
C PHE A 69 4.33 8.53 10.55
N ARG A 70 5.01 9.16 11.52
CA ARG A 70 4.35 9.89 12.61
C ARG A 70 3.77 11.20 12.09
N PHE A 71 2.45 11.27 11.96
CA PHE A 71 1.77 12.45 11.40
C PHE A 71 1.19 13.40 12.46
N HIS A 72 0.94 12.90 13.66
CA HIS A 72 0.29 13.70 14.70
C HIS A 72 1.35 14.42 15.57
N PRO A 73 1.19 15.73 15.85
CA PRO A 73 2.16 16.49 16.66
C PRO A 73 2.28 15.93 18.09
N HIS A 74 1.15 15.77 18.78
CA HIS A 74 1.14 15.38 20.20
C HIS A 74 0.97 13.87 20.46
N ARG A 75 0.30 13.13 19.58
CA ARG A 75 0.09 11.67 19.73
C ARG A 75 1.16 10.90 18.97
N ALA A 76 1.46 9.69 19.42
CA ALA A 76 2.38 8.77 18.74
C ALA A 76 1.70 8.00 17.58
N PHE A 77 0.74 8.61 16.90
CA PHE A 77 0.06 7.97 15.77
C PHE A 77 0.97 7.93 14.55
N ARG A 78 1.02 6.76 13.91
CA ARG A 78 1.84 6.48 12.73
C ARG A 78 0.98 5.87 11.63
N PHE A 79 1.19 6.28 10.39
CA PHE A 79 0.68 5.55 9.22
C PHE A 79 1.64 4.46 8.80
N ASP A 80 1.12 3.34 8.29
CA ASP A 80 1.97 2.31 7.70
C ASP A 80 2.75 2.90 6.52
N PHE A 81 2.08 3.72 5.69
CA PHE A 81 2.66 4.42 4.54
C PHE A 81 2.14 5.85 4.41
N ALA A 82 3.02 6.77 4.00
CA ALA A 82 2.65 8.16 3.75
C ALA A 82 3.43 8.80 2.59
N TRP A 83 2.75 9.66 1.85
CA TRP A 83 3.33 10.65 0.94
C TRP A 83 3.02 12.05 1.51
N PRO A 84 3.87 12.58 2.41
CA PRO A 84 3.63 13.86 3.08
C PRO A 84 3.83 15.07 2.18
N GLN A 85 4.51 14.90 1.05
CA GLN A 85 4.87 15.97 0.13
C GLN A 85 4.71 15.45 -1.30
N LEU A 86 3.61 15.80 -1.94
CA LEU A 86 3.35 15.51 -3.34
C LEU A 86 3.33 16.83 -4.13
N PRO A 87 3.67 16.81 -5.43
CA PRO A 87 3.66 18.01 -6.27
C PRO A 87 2.31 18.75 -6.27
N CYS A 88 1.21 18.04 -6.12
CA CYS A 88 -0.14 18.60 -6.07
C CYS A 88 -0.50 19.27 -4.73
N GLY A 89 0.42 19.37 -3.78
CA GLY A 89 0.21 19.94 -2.44
C GLY A 89 -0.64 19.07 -1.50
N ARG A 90 -1.24 17.98 -1.99
CA ARG A 90 -2.05 17.04 -1.20
C ARG A 90 -1.17 16.03 -0.47
N ARG A 91 -1.71 15.45 0.60
CA ARG A 91 -1.04 14.42 1.41
C ARG A 91 -1.84 13.14 1.42
N LEU A 92 -1.16 12.01 1.17
CA LEU A 92 -1.77 10.69 1.16
C LEU A 92 -1.19 9.83 2.27
N ALA A 93 -2.06 9.16 3.01
CA ALA A 93 -1.74 8.11 3.95
C ALA A 93 -2.43 6.80 3.54
N VAL A 94 -1.74 5.69 3.74
CA VAL A 94 -2.27 4.33 3.51
C VAL A 94 -2.06 3.48 4.77
N GLU A 95 -3.12 2.80 5.20
CA GLU A 95 -3.11 1.79 6.26
C GLU A 95 -3.45 0.42 5.68
N ILE A 96 -2.72 -0.61 6.08
CA ILE A 96 -3.00 -2.01 5.80
C ILE A 96 -3.51 -2.66 7.07
N GLU A 97 -4.83 -2.74 7.17
CA GLU A 97 -5.58 -3.27 8.30
C GLU A 97 -5.43 -4.80 8.37
N GLY A 98 -4.41 -5.25 9.11
CA GLY A 98 -4.21 -6.65 9.44
C GLY A 98 -5.17 -7.14 10.54
N GLY A 99 -5.48 -8.45 10.54
CA GLY A 99 -6.15 -9.08 11.68
C GLY A 99 -7.60 -8.64 11.95
N ILE A 100 -8.28 -8.06 10.96
CA ILE A 100 -9.69 -7.65 11.04
C ILE A 100 -10.65 -8.81 11.38
N HIS A 101 -10.25 -10.06 11.12
CA HIS A 101 -11.01 -11.27 11.44
C HIS A 101 -10.45 -12.07 12.64
N SER A 102 -9.33 -11.65 13.23
CA SER A 102 -8.58 -12.49 14.18
C SER A 102 -8.85 -12.15 15.65
N GLY A 103 -9.90 -11.37 15.95
CA GLY A 103 -10.18 -10.89 17.32
C GLY A 103 -9.04 -10.06 17.93
N GLY A 104 -8.19 -9.49 17.07
CA GLY A 104 -6.99 -8.76 17.44
C GLY A 104 -7.29 -7.34 17.95
N ARG A 105 -6.23 -6.55 18.11
CA ARG A 105 -6.31 -5.16 18.60
C ARG A 105 -7.40 -4.34 17.89
N HIS A 106 -7.46 -4.41 16.56
CA HIS A 106 -8.42 -3.65 15.75
C HIS A 106 -9.89 -4.04 15.98
N VAL A 107 -10.14 -5.24 16.53
CA VAL A 107 -11.49 -5.75 16.83
C VAL A 107 -11.87 -5.50 18.30
N ARG A 108 -10.89 -5.40 19.20
CA ARG A 108 -11.16 -5.14 20.63
C ARG A 108 -11.67 -3.71 20.82
N PRO A 109 -12.66 -3.48 21.70
CA PRO A 109 -13.28 -2.16 21.86
C PRO A 109 -12.30 -1.01 22.10
N GLN A 110 -11.28 -1.20 22.95
CA GLN A 110 -10.30 -0.13 23.21
C GLN A 110 -9.37 0.13 22.02
N GLY A 111 -9.00 -0.91 21.27
CA GLY A 111 -8.17 -0.74 20.07
C GLY A 111 -8.94 -0.05 18.97
N TYR A 112 -10.17 -0.50 18.71
CA TYR A 112 -11.07 0.13 17.76
C TYR A 112 -11.32 1.62 18.06
N LYS A 113 -11.58 1.99 19.33
CA LYS A 113 -11.71 3.40 19.73
C LYS A 113 -10.46 4.23 19.44
N ARG A 114 -9.26 3.68 19.69
CA ARG A 114 -7.99 4.36 19.37
C ARG A 114 -7.76 4.51 17.88
N ASP A 115 -8.22 3.53 17.10
CA ASP A 115 -8.14 3.58 15.65
C ASP A 115 -9.08 4.66 15.10
N LEU A 116 -10.31 4.78 15.63
CA LEU A 116 -11.21 5.90 15.32
C LEU A 116 -10.56 7.26 15.62
N GLU A 117 -9.95 7.43 16.81
CA GLU A 117 -9.21 8.66 17.15
C GLU A 117 -8.09 8.95 16.14
N LYS A 118 -7.31 7.94 15.76
CA LYS A 118 -6.22 8.06 14.79
C LYS A 118 -6.74 8.52 13.42
N TYR A 119 -7.76 7.87 12.88
CA TYR A 119 -8.26 8.18 11.55
C TYR A 119 -8.96 9.54 11.49
N ASN A 120 -9.75 9.89 12.50
CA ASN A 120 -10.37 11.20 12.58
C ASN A 120 -9.30 12.30 12.66
N SER A 121 -8.23 12.08 13.44
CA SER A 121 -7.11 13.02 13.52
C SER A 121 -6.39 13.18 12.19
N ALA A 122 -6.20 12.09 11.43
CA ALA A 122 -5.60 12.15 10.10
C ALA A 122 -6.40 13.05 9.17
N VAL A 123 -7.70 12.80 9.06
CA VAL A 123 -8.61 13.57 8.20
C VAL A 123 -8.68 15.03 8.65
N ALA A 124 -8.83 15.29 9.96
CA ALA A 124 -8.87 16.65 10.51
C ALA A 124 -7.58 17.43 10.25
N LEU A 125 -6.43 16.75 10.20
CA LEU A 125 -5.13 17.33 9.85
C LEU A 125 -4.92 17.48 8.35
N GLY A 126 -5.93 17.23 7.50
CA GLY A 126 -5.87 17.45 6.05
C GLY A 126 -5.16 16.35 5.27
N TRP A 127 -5.16 15.11 5.79
CA TRP A 127 -4.69 13.94 5.05
C TRP A 127 -5.84 13.29 4.27
N THR A 128 -5.55 12.85 3.06
CA THR A 128 -6.34 11.77 2.46
C THR A 128 -5.87 10.45 3.08
N LEU A 129 -6.79 9.70 3.67
CA LEU A 129 -6.51 8.42 4.29
C LEU A 129 -7.22 7.30 3.51
N LEU A 130 -6.45 6.36 2.96
CA LEU A 130 -6.96 5.14 2.34
C LEU A 130 -6.61 3.94 3.23
N ARG A 131 -7.57 3.03 3.41
CA ARG A 131 -7.43 1.89 4.32
C ARG A 131 -7.80 0.62 3.57
N PHE A 132 -6.93 -0.37 3.63
CA PHE A 132 -7.10 -1.61 2.90
C PHE A 132 -6.91 -2.81 3.82
N SER A 133 -7.66 -3.88 3.58
CA SER A 133 -7.34 -5.17 4.20
C SER A 133 -6.16 -5.81 3.49
N SER A 134 -5.54 -6.82 4.12
CA SER A 134 -4.49 -7.60 3.45
C SER A 134 -4.99 -8.27 2.15
N SER A 135 -6.27 -8.69 2.07
CA SER A 135 -6.81 -9.30 0.85
C SER A 135 -6.92 -8.30 -0.31
N MET A 136 -7.25 -7.05 -0.02
CA MET A 136 -7.26 -5.95 -1.00
C MET A 136 -5.86 -5.60 -1.51
N VAL A 137 -4.82 -5.86 -0.71
CA VAL A 137 -3.44 -5.75 -1.18
C VAL A 137 -3.11 -6.90 -2.13
N PHE A 138 -3.35 -8.15 -1.71
CA PHE A 138 -2.99 -9.33 -2.51
C PHE A 138 -3.77 -9.45 -3.83
N ASN A 139 -5.00 -8.91 -3.91
CA ASN A 139 -5.77 -8.86 -5.16
C ASN A 139 -5.44 -7.61 -6.04
N GLY A 140 -4.50 -6.77 -5.60
CA GLY A 140 -4.04 -5.56 -6.28
C GLY A 140 -4.98 -4.35 -6.20
N GLU A 141 -6.08 -4.42 -5.46
CA GLU A 141 -7.02 -3.30 -5.32
C GLU A 141 -6.34 -2.08 -4.68
N ALA A 142 -5.60 -2.30 -3.59
CA ALA A 142 -4.92 -1.23 -2.86
C ALA A 142 -3.99 -0.40 -3.77
N VAL A 143 -3.12 -1.08 -4.55
CA VAL A 143 -2.17 -0.38 -5.41
C VAL A 143 -2.86 0.36 -6.57
N ARG A 144 -3.98 -0.17 -7.09
CA ARG A 144 -4.76 0.51 -8.14
C ARG A 144 -5.40 1.78 -7.62
N THR A 145 -6.08 1.72 -6.48
CA THR A 145 -6.69 2.90 -5.86
C THR A 145 -5.65 3.97 -5.57
N VAL A 146 -4.47 3.58 -5.08
CA VAL A 146 -3.36 4.51 -4.82
C VAL A 146 -2.80 5.10 -6.12
N GLN A 147 -2.61 4.28 -7.17
CA GLN A 147 -2.19 4.76 -8.48
C GLN A 147 -3.16 5.80 -9.05
N ASP A 148 -4.45 5.51 -9.01
CA ASP A 148 -5.48 6.39 -9.57
C ASP A 148 -5.59 7.69 -8.77
N TRP A 149 -5.48 7.62 -7.44
CA TRP A 149 -5.44 8.80 -6.59
C TRP A 149 -4.22 9.69 -6.90
N LEU A 150 -3.04 9.08 -7.10
CA LEU A 150 -1.81 9.82 -7.42
C LEU A 150 -1.90 10.50 -8.80
N LYS A 151 -2.52 9.85 -9.79
CA LYS A 151 -2.78 10.45 -11.12
C LYS A 151 -3.85 11.56 -11.07
N GLY A 152 -4.93 11.36 -10.31
CA GLY A 152 -6.00 12.35 -10.17
C GLY A 152 -5.54 13.64 -9.49
N GLY A 153 -4.41 13.62 -8.77
CA GLY A 153 -3.79 14.82 -8.21
C GLY A 153 -3.01 15.68 -9.20
N THR A 154 -2.69 15.19 -10.40
CA THR A 154 -1.88 15.94 -11.38
C THR A 154 -2.70 16.68 -12.43
N ALA A 155 -4.03 16.59 -12.38
CA ALA A 155 -4.95 17.10 -13.41
C ALA A 155 -5.64 18.42 -13.03
N SER A 156 -5.02 19.24 -12.18
CA SER A 156 -5.55 20.55 -11.81
C SER A 156 -4.43 21.58 -11.89
N ASP A 157 -4.27 22.14 -13.08
CA ASP A 157 -3.72 23.47 -13.34
C ASP A 157 -4.88 24.46 -13.45
#